data_AF-A0A085M454-F1
#
_entry.id   AF-A0A085M454-F1
#
_cell.length_a   1.000
_cell.length_b   1.000
_cell.length_c   1.000
_cell.angle_alpha   90.00
_cell.angle_beta   90.00
_cell.angle_gamma   90.00
#
_symmetry.space_group_name_H-M   'P 1'
#
loop_
_entity.id
_entity.type
_entity.pdbx_description
1 polymer ?
#
loop_
_entity_poly.entity_id
_entity_poly.type
_entity_poly.pdbx_seq_one_letter_code
_entity_poly.pdbx_strand_id
1 'polypeptide(L)'
;MGLLEKHNARNKAAIVVIMEEFDVFMTTTYQRLLYSFLDMSQRGVVPVLLFGLSRRLDVVDLLEKRIRSRLSHVHLCPFGELSFEKYCEAIKEYLLISEKTMKGSSIVKSWNESVLACMQCQEVRNTLAKVFRSSKTIGCLSTFLDIAIRRVSNSDGDLKEAFQFAYNLMYSSTEFAYLE
;
A
#
# COMPACT_ATOMS: atom_id res chain seq x y z
N MET A 1 11.54 7.51 -20.03
CA MET A 1 12.88 6.96 -20.34
C MET A 1 13.87 7.98 -20.91
N GLY A 2 13.46 9.01 -21.67
CA GLY A 2 14.40 9.92 -22.36
C GLY A 2 15.13 11.01 -21.55
N LEU A 3 14.91 11.14 -20.24
CA LEU A 3 15.63 12.11 -19.39
C LEU A 3 16.93 11.56 -18.80
N LEU A 4 17.11 10.24 -18.78
CA LEU A 4 18.31 9.59 -18.21
C LEU A 4 19.44 9.42 -19.23
N GLU A 5 19.14 9.31 -20.53
CA GLU A 5 20.17 9.04 -21.56
C GLU A 5 21.03 10.25 -21.91
N LYS A 6 20.51 11.48 -21.79
CA LYS A 6 21.27 12.69 -22.15
C LYS A 6 22.38 13.06 -21.16
N HIS A 7 22.49 12.38 -20.01
CA HIS A 7 23.50 12.67 -18.98
C HIS A 7 24.69 11.71 -18.94
N ASN A 8 24.84 10.83 -19.93
CA ASN A 8 25.92 9.84 -19.98
C ASN A 8 27.31 10.39 -20.37
N ALA A 9 27.46 11.70 -20.61
CA ALA A 9 28.73 12.32 -21.00
C ALA A 9 29.65 12.72 -19.82
N ARG A 10 29.21 12.55 -18.57
CA ARG A 10 30.07 12.64 -17.37
C ARG A 10 29.57 11.59 -16.38
N ASN A 11 30.41 10.64 -15.99
CA ASN A 11 30.17 9.68 -14.91
C ASN A 11 29.77 10.39 -13.60
N LYS A 12 28.51 10.80 -13.46
CA LYS A 12 27.93 11.35 -12.26
C LYS A 12 26.84 10.39 -11.82
N ALA A 13 27.13 9.60 -10.79
CA ALA A 13 26.12 8.76 -10.17
C ALA A 13 24.95 9.63 -9.70
N ALA A 14 23.72 9.24 -10.05
CA ALA A 14 22.53 9.87 -9.52
C ALA A 14 22.25 9.35 -8.12
N ILE A 15 21.93 10.26 -7.19
CA ILE A 15 21.59 9.94 -5.81
C ILE A 15 20.08 10.01 -5.66
N VAL A 16 19.47 8.89 -5.28
CA VAL A 16 18.05 8.84 -4.91
C VAL A 16 17.97 8.77 -3.39
N VAL A 17 17.28 9.74 -2.80
CA VAL A 17 17.07 9.85 -1.35
C VAL A 17 15.59 9.63 -1.07
N ILE A 18 15.28 8.66 -0.22
CA ILE A 18 13.92 8.38 0.26
C ILE A 18 13.86 8.77 1.73
N MET A 19 12.97 9.70 2.07
CA MET A 19 12.71 10.14 3.43
C MET A 19 11.34 9.64 3.86
N GLU A 20 11.34 8.58 4.67
CA GLU A 20 10.14 8.12 5.37
C GLU A 20 9.82 9.05 6.53
N GLU A 21 8.53 9.21 6.86
CA GLU A 21 8.06 10.16 7.87
C GLU A 21 8.58 11.59 7.64
N PHE A 22 8.41 12.07 6.39
CA PHE A 22 8.94 13.34 5.92
C PHE A 22 8.53 14.54 6.80
N ASP A 23 7.36 14.50 7.42
CA ASP A 23 6.86 15.52 8.35
C ASP A 23 7.70 15.66 9.63
N VAL A 24 8.37 14.60 10.09
CA VAL A 24 9.27 14.67 11.25
C VAL A 24 10.46 15.60 10.94
N PHE A 25 10.99 15.56 9.72
CA PHE A 25 12.09 16.42 9.29
C PHE A 25 11.70 17.90 9.20
N MET A 26 10.41 18.22 9.20
CA MET A 26 9.91 19.58 9.19
C MET A 26 9.83 20.20 10.58
N THR A 27 9.78 19.36 11.63
CA THR A 27 9.76 19.81 13.02
C THR A 27 11.13 20.30 13.51
N THR A 28 12.20 19.89 12.83
CA THR A 28 13.56 20.29 13.17
C THR A 28 13.78 21.78 12.88
N THR A 29 14.37 22.50 13.82
CA THR A 29 14.62 23.93 13.68
C THR A 29 15.39 24.24 12.40
N TYR A 30 14.86 25.18 11.61
CA TYR A 30 15.44 25.68 10.36
C TYR A 30 15.51 24.69 9.20
N GLN A 31 14.94 23.47 9.33
CA GLN A 31 14.82 22.47 8.26
C GLN A 31 16.11 22.30 7.42
N ARG A 32 17.28 22.33 8.10
CA ARG A 32 18.61 22.46 7.48
C ARG A 32 18.94 21.31 6.53
N LEU A 33 18.53 20.09 6.89
CA LEU A 33 18.74 18.89 6.08
C LEU A 33 18.02 19.01 4.72
N LEU A 34 16.74 19.38 4.75
CA LEU A 34 15.92 19.55 3.54
C LEU A 34 16.47 20.66 2.66
N TYR A 35 16.88 21.78 3.27
CA TYR A 35 17.51 22.87 2.55
C TYR A 35 18.79 22.41 1.84
N SER A 36 19.66 21.66 2.52
CA SER A 36 20.92 21.14 1.96
C SER A 36 20.66 20.25 0.74
N PHE A 37 19.72 19.32 0.81
CA PHE A 37 19.40 18.44 -0.31
C PHE A 37 18.81 19.18 -1.51
N LEU A 38 17.89 20.13 -1.27
CA LEU A 38 17.28 20.90 -2.35
C LEU A 38 18.27 21.90 -2.99
N ASP A 39 19.19 22.45 -2.21
CA ASP A 39 20.25 23.30 -2.75
C ASP A 39 21.25 22.48 -3.59
N MET A 40 21.57 21.26 -3.16
CA MET A 40 22.37 20.33 -3.96
C MET A 40 21.71 19.94 -5.28
N SER A 41 20.39 19.69 -5.28
CA SER A 41 19.66 19.33 -6.51
C SER A 41 19.62 20.49 -7.51
N GLN A 42 19.52 21.73 -7.05
CA GLN A 42 19.47 22.93 -7.91
C GLN A 42 20.83 23.33 -8.49
N ARG A 43 21.94 23.08 -7.78
CA ARG A 43 23.29 23.44 -8.23
C ARG A 43 23.83 22.56 -9.37
N GLY A 44 23.19 21.44 -9.70
CA GLY A 44 23.56 20.58 -10.83
C GLY A 44 24.92 19.88 -10.70
N VAL A 45 25.54 19.93 -9.52
CA VAL A 45 26.84 19.30 -9.25
C VAL A 45 26.69 17.78 -9.25
N VAL A 46 25.64 17.27 -8.63
CA VAL A 46 25.23 15.85 -8.61
C VAL A 46 23.73 15.77 -8.90
N PRO A 47 23.26 14.90 -9.80
CA PRO A 47 21.82 14.69 -9.98
C PRO A 47 21.24 14.02 -8.72
N VAL A 48 20.40 14.75 -7.98
CA VAL A 48 19.75 14.28 -6.74
C VAL A 48 18.23 14.25 -6.95
N LEU A 49 17.60 13.12 -6.61
CA LEU A 49 16.15 12.95 -6.56
C LEU A 49 15.73 12.68 -5.12
N LEU A 50 14.83 13.50 -4.60
CA LEU A 50 14.31 13.39 -3.23
C LEU A 50 12.84 12.95 -3.25
N PHE A 51 12.54 11.84 -2.58
CA PHE A 51 11.19 11.39 -2.29
C PHE A 51 10.88 11.59 -0.81
N GLY A 52 9.94 12.48 -0.50
CA GLY A 52 9.39 12.65 0.85
C GLY A 52 8.08 11.89 0.98
N LEU A 53 8.02 10.91 1.88
CA LEU A 53 6.82 10.13 2.18
C LEU A 53 6.23 10.60 3.50
N SER A 54 4.99 11.09 3.49
CA SER A 54 4.26 11.46 4.71
C SER A 54 2.81 11.01 4.64
N ARG A 55 2.24 10.75 5.82
CA ARG A 55 0.80 10.50 5.99
C ARG A 55 0.00 11.79 6.16
N ARG A 56 0.68 12.92 6.41
CA ARG A 56 0.06 14.23 6.62
C ARG A 56 -0.30 14.87 5.29
N LEU A 57 -1.56 15.28 5.14
CA LEU A 57 -2.03 16.00 3.96
C LEU A 57 -1.56 17.46 3.93
N ASP A 58 -1.33 18.05 5.11
CA ASP A 58 -0.86 19.42 5.34
C ASP A 58 0.68 19.55 5.35
N VAL A 59 1.39 18.49 4.94
CA VAL A 59 2.85 18.43 5.00
C VAL A 59 3.55 19.55 4.22
N VAL A 60 2.93 20.05 3.16
CA VAL A 60 3.46 21.16 2.35
C VAL A 60 3.39 22.49 3.10
N ASP A 61 2.41 22.66 3.97
CA ASP A 61 2.19 23.89 4.72
C ASP A 61 3.16 24.04 5.90
N LEU A 62 3.72 22.92 6.38
CA LEU A 62 4.77 22.89 7.40
C LEU A 62 6.16 23.30 6.86
N LEU A 63 6.32 23.39 5.54
CA LEU A 63 7.58 23.81 4.92
C LEU A 63 7.79 25.31 5.01
N GLU A 64 9.00 25.72 5.41
CA GLU A 64 9.39 27.13 5.36
C GLU A 64 9.35 27.65 3.91
N LYS A 65 9.01 28.94 3.75
CA LYS A 65 8.88 29.59 2.43
C LYS A 65 10.08 29.34 1.50
N ARG A 66 11.30 29.33 2.06
CA ARG A 66 12.56 29.10 1.31
C ARG A 66 12.75 27.67 0.81
N ILE A 67 12.15 26.68 1.46
CA ILE A 67 12.19 25.26 1.07
C ILE A 67 11.04 24.95 0.13
N ARG A 68 9.83 25.44 0.45
CA ARG A 68 8.65 25.32 -0.41
C ARG A 68 8.88 25.88 -1.81
N SER A 69 9.59 27.01 -1.92
CA SER A 69 9.95 27.61 -3.21
C SER A 69 10.95 26.78 -4.03
N ARG A 70 11.65 25.83 -3.41
CA ARG A 70 12.69 25.01 -4.04
C ARG A 70 12.24 23.58 -4.34
N LEU A 71 11.10 23.18 -3.78
CA LEU A 71 10.48 21.89 -4.04
C LEU A 71 9.85 21.90 -5.45
N SER A 72 9.98 20.81 -6.19
CA SER A 72 9.20 20.60 -7.42
C SER A 72 7.71 20.56 -7.05
N HIS A 73 6.85 21.27 -7.77
CA HIS A 73 5.39 21.30 -7.55
C HIS A 73 4.66 19.95 -7.77
N VAL A 74 5.39 18.84 -7.89
CA VAL A 74 4.84 17.51 -8.11
C VAL A 74 4.54 16.88 -6.76
N HIS A 75 3.26 16.83 -6.40
CA HIS A 75 2.78 16.09 -5.25
C HIS A 75 1.98 14.88 -5.72
N LEU A 76 2.39 13.70 -5.26
CA LEU A 76 1.66 12.47 -5.51
C LEU A 76 0.83 12.16 -4.26
N CYS A 77 -0.48 12.18 -4.44
CA CYS A 77 -1.44 11.84 -3.40
C CYS A 77 -2.02 10.47 -3.76
N PRO A 78 -1.48 9.35 -3.22
CA PRO A 78 -1.88 8.01 -3.64
C PRO A 78 -3.29 7.60 -3.17
N PHE A 79 -4.08 8.51 -2.59
CA PHE A 79 -5.45 8.25 -2.18
C PHE A 79 -6.38 8.29 -3.40
N GLY A 80 -6.34 7.25 -4.21
CA GLY A 80 -7.40 6.99 -5.18
C GLY A 80 -8.67 6.51 -4.46
N GLU A 81 -9.84 6.84 -5.00
CA GLU A 81 -11.08 6.20 -4.57
C GLU A 81 -11.01 4.70 -4.89
N LEU A 82 -10.82 3.90 -3.84
CA LEU A 82 -10.93 2.45 -3.94
C LEU A 82 -12.42 2.12 -3.98
N SER A 83 -12.94 1.71 -5.13
CA SER A 83 -14.29 1.14 -5.27
C SER A 83 -14.32 -0.27 -4.70
N PHE A 84 -15.50 -0.74 -4.28
CA PHE A 84 -15.67 -2.11 -3.79
C PHE A 84 -15.28 -3.17 -4.83
N GLU A 85 -15.56 -2.90 -6.11
CA GLU A 85 -15.21 -3.79 -7.21
C GLU A 85 -13.69 -3.98 -7.34
N LYS A 86 -12.93 -2.88 -7.35
CA LYS A 86 -11.46 -2.89 -7.32
C LYS A 86 -10.90 -3.57 -6.07
N TYR A 87 -11.58 -3.44 -4.93
CA TYR A 87 -11.20 -4.13 -3.70
C TYR A 87 -11.37 -5.65 -3.82
N CYS A 88 -12.50 -6.11 -4.37
CA CYS A 88 -12.72 -7.52 -4.68
C CYS A 88 -11.73 -8.05 -5.73
N GLU A 89 -11.40 -7.23 -6.73
CA GLU A 89 -10.39 -7.57 -7.74
C GLU A 89 -9.01 -7.74 -7.12
N ALA A 90 -8.59 -6.83 -6.24
CA ALA A 90 -7.32 -6.95 -5.52
C ALA A 90 -7.25 -8.19 -4.63
N ILE A 91 -8.34 -8.54 -3.93
CA ILE A 91 -8.43 -9.78 -3.14
C ILE A 91 -8.28 -11.01 -4.05
N LYS A 92 -8.96 -11.00 -5.19
CA LYS A 92 -8.90 -12.08 -6.17
C LYS A 92 -7.47 -12.23 -6.70
N GLU A 93 -6.81 -11.15 -7.07
CA GLU A 93 -5.40 -11.18 -7.52
C GLU A 93 -4.45 -11.69 -6.43
N TYR A 94 -4.70 -11.34 -5.17
CA TYR A 94 -3.89 -11.81 -4.04
C TYR A 94 -4.05 -13.32 -3.79
N LEU A 95 -5.26 -13.86 -3.96
CA LEU A 95 -5.56 -15.28 -3.69
C LEU A 95 -5.28 -16.21 -4.88
N LEU A 96 -5.28 -15.69 -6.10
CA LEU A 96 -5.01 -16.47 -7.31
C LEU A 96 -3.53 -16.80 -7.43
N ILE A 97 -3.24 -18.08 -7.62
CA ILE A 97 -1.86 -18.55 -7.81
C ILE A 97 -1.55 -18.52 -9.31
N SER A 98 -0.50 -17.78 -9.69
CA SER A 98 -0.04 -17.76 -11.08
C SER A 98 0.50 -19.12 -11.52
N GLU A 99 0.00 -19.61 -12.67
CA GLU A 99 0.42 -20.89 -13.26
C GLU A 99 1.91 -20.94 -13.62
N LYS A 100 2.57 -19.79 -13.75
CA LYS A 100 4.01 -19.70 -14.08
C LYS A 100 4.90 -20.19 -12.94
N THR A 101 4.42 -20.13 -11.70
CA THR A 101 5.23 -20.44 -10.50
C THR A 101 5.19 -21.93 -10.14
N MET A 102 4.13 -22.64 -10.53
CA MET A 102 3.89 -24.03 -10.17
C MET A 102 3.40 -24.78 -11.41
N LYS A 103 4.26 -25.60 -12.03
CA LYS A 103 3.88 -26.43 -13.19
C LYS A 103 2.68 -27.34 -12.83
N GLY A 104 1.47 -26.95 -13.27
CA GLY A 104 0.37 -27.86 -13.58
C GLY A 104 -0.12 -28.82 -12.47
N SER A 105 -0.05 -28.44 -11.19
CA SER A 105 -0.68 -29.27 -10.14
C SER A 105 -2.20 -29.12 -10.20
N SER A 106 -2.92 -30.24 -10.22
CA SER A 106 -4.39 -30.32 -10.10
C SER A 106 -4.92 -29.48 -8.92
N ILE A 107 -4.11 -29.38 -7.85
CA ILE A 107 -4.41 -28.62 -6.63
C ILE A 107 -4.52 -27.12 -6.92
N VAL A 108 -3.66 -26.57 -7.78
CA VAL A 108 -3.68 -25.12 -8.10
C VAL A 108 -4.94 -24.76 -8.89
N LYS A 109 -5.38 -25.64 -9.80
CA LYS A 109 -6.62 -25.45 -10.54
C LYS A 109 -7.84 -25.51 -9.62
N SER A 110 -7.90 -26.54 -8.76
CA SER A 110 -8.96 -26.70 -7.76
C SER A 110 -9.03 -25.51 -6.79
N TRP A 111 -7.87 -24.99 -6.35
CA TRP A 111 -7.80 -23.79 -5.51
C TRP A 111 -8.33 -22.55 -6.23
N ASN A 112 -7.83 -22.27 -7.43
CA ASN A 112 -8.25 -21.10 -8.20
C ASN A 112 -9.76 -21.16 -8.53
N GLU A 113 -10.30 -22.33 -8.84
CA GLU A 113 -11.75 -22.55 -9.04
C GLU A 113 -12.54 -22.29 -7.75
N SER A 114 -12.06 -22.77 -6.61
CA SER A 114 -12.68 -22.56 -5.30
C SER A 114 -12.69 -21.07 -4.90
N VAL A 115 -11.59 -20.35 -5.17
CA VAL A 115 -11.50 -18.89 -4.95
C VAL A 115 -12.51 -18.16 -5.84
N LEU A 116 -12.60 -18.50 -7.12
CA LEU A 116 -13.57 -17.90 -8.05
C LEU A 116 -15.02 -18.14 -7.61
N ALA A 117 -15.36 -19.36 -7.20
CA ALA A 117 -16.68 -19.71 -6.69
C ALA A 117 -17.01 -18.95 -5.41
N CYS A 118 -16.04 -18.81 -4.50
CA CYS A 118 -16.20 -18.09 -3.25
C CYS A 118 -16.43 -16.57 -3.48
N MET A 119 -15.72 -15.96 -4.42
CA MET A 119 -15.91 -14.55 -4.77
C MET A 119 -17.28 -14.24 -5.41
N GLN A 120 -17.94 -15.23 -6.01
CA GLN A 120 -19.30 -15.11 -6.54
C GLN A 120 -20.38 -15.29 -5.45
N CYS A 121 -20.03 -15.82 -4.28
CA CYS A 121 -20.98 -16.07 -3.20
C CYS A 121 -21.42 -14.74 -2.54
N GLN A 122 -22.73 -14.52 -2.43
CA GLN A 122 -23.28 -13.28 -1.88
C GLN A 122 -22.94 -13.09 -0.40
N GLU A 123 -22.86 -14.16 0.39
CA GLU A 123 -22.50 -14.10 1.82
C GLU A 123 -21.07 -13.60 2.02
N VAL A 124 -20.14 -14.09 1.21
CA VAL A 124 -18.73 -13.67 1.22
C VAL A 124 -18.62 -12.23 0.77
N ARG A 125 -19.30 -11.85 -0.32
CA ARG A 125 -19.35 -10.44 -0.76
C ARG A 125 -19.92 -9.51 0.31
N ASN A 126 -20.93 -9.96 1.07
CA ASN A 126 -21.48 -9.18 2.18
C ASN A 126 -20.45 -8.98 3.30
N THR A 127 -19.71 -10.03 3.67
CA THR A 127 -18.62 -9.93 4.66
C THR A 127 -17.49 -9.06 4.17
N LEU A 128 -17.04 -9.20 2.92
CA LEU A 128 -16.06 -8.31 2.31
C LEU A 128 -16.55 -6.86 2.25
N ALA A 129 -17.83 -6.62 1.99
CA ALA A 129 -18.40 -5.29 2.03
C ALA A 129 -18.43 -4.69 3.45
N LYS A 130 -18.59 -5.51 4.49
CA LYS A 130 -18.42 -5.07 5.89
C LYS A 130 -16.96 -4.72 6.17
N VAL A 131 -16.01 -5.59 5.83
CA VAL A 131 -14.56 -5.34 5.98
C VAL A 131 -14.16 -4.05 5.26
N PHE A 132 -14.60 -3.87 4.02
CA PHE A 132 -14.30 -2.70 3.20
C PHE A 132 -14.84 -1.39 3.79
N ARG A 133 -15.99 -1.43 4.48
CA ARG A 133 -16.53 -0.28 5.21
C ARG A 133 -15.73 0.03 6.47
N SER A 134 -15.22 -1.00 7.15
CA SER A 134 -14.44 -0.85 8.37
C SER A 134 -13.00 -0.40 8.12
N SER A 135 -12.32 -0.93 7.10
CA SER A 135 -10.94 -0.57 6.77
C SER A 135 -10.69 -0.67 5.27
N LYS A 136 -10.03 0.37 4.73
CA LYS A 136 -9.57 0.42 3.33
C LYS A 136 -8.06 0.28 3.21
N THR A 137 -7.38 -0.17 4.27
CA THR A 137 -5.93 -0.28 4.28
C THR A 137 -5.49 -1.67 3.79
N ILE A 138 -4.37 -1.69 3.05
CA ILE A 138 -3.77 -2.95 2.58
C ILE A 138 -3.31 -3.84 3.75
N GLY A 139 -2.86 -3.24 4.86
CA GLY A 139 -2.39 -3.99 6.03
C GLY A 139 -3.53 -4.77 6.71
N CYS A 140 -4.69 -4.14 6.93
CA CYS A 140 -5.86 -4.87 7.43
C CYS A 140 -6.29 -5.97 6.45
N LEU A 141 -6.21 -5.71 5.15
CA LEU A 141 -6.54 -6.71 4.14
C LEU A 141 -5.58 -7.90 4.17
N SER A 142 -4.26 -7.67 4.22
CA SER A 142 -3.29 -8.77 4.26
C SER A 142 -3.47 -9.62 5.52
N THR A 143 -3.68 -8.99 6.68
CA THR A 143 -3.93 -9.73 7.92
C THR A 143 -5.23 -10.54 7.85
N PHE A 144 -6.30 -9.96 7.31
CA PHE A 144 -7.56 -10.66 7.08
C PHE A 144 -7.38 -11.92 6.21
N LEU A 145 -6.71 -11.76 5.06
CA LEU A 145 -6.48 -12.85 4.12
C LEU A 145 -5.56 -13.91 4.70
N ASP A 146 -4.51 -13.52 5.43
CA ASP A 146 -3.61 -14.46 6.09
C ASP A 146 -4.33 -15.32 7.14
N ILE A 147 -5.24 -14.72 7.93
CA ILE A 147 -6.07 -15.46 8.88
C ILE A 147 -6.97 -16.46 8.14
N ALA A 148 -7.62 -16.02 7.06
CA ALA A 148 -8.50 -16.88 6.26
C ALA A 148 -7.73 -18.06 5.64
N ILE A 149 -6.58 -17.81 5.00
CA ILE A 149 -5.74 -18.84 4.38
C ILE A 149 -5.24 -19.85 5.42
N ARG A 150 -4.74 -19.36 6.57
CA ARG A 150 -4.28 -20.24 7.65
C ARG A 150 -5.40 -21.12 8.20
N ARG A 151 -6.62 -20.60 8.26
CA ARG A 151 -7.79 -21.39 8.69
C ARG A 151 -8.07 -22.51 7.69
N VAL A 152 -8.13 -22.21 6.41
CA VAL A 152 -8.37 -23.21 5.36
C VAL A 152 -7.32 -24.31 5.40
N SER A 153 -6.04 -23.95 5.54
CA SER A 153 -4.95 -24.91 5.61
C SER A 153 -4.98 -25.83 6.84
N ASN A 154 -5.54 -25.37 7.96
CA ASN A 154 -5.54 -26.11 9.23
C ASN A 154 -6.79 -26.96 9.45
N SER A 155 -7.92 -26.62 8.81
CA SER A 155 -9.20 -27.30 9.06
C SER A 155 -9.85 -27.95 7.85
N ASP A 156 -9.18 -27.96 6.69
CA ASP A 156 -9.74 -28.48 5.43
C ASP A 156 -11.13 -27.88 5.11
N GLY A 157 -11.37 -26.67 5.63
CA GLY A 157 -12.68 -26.04 5.70
C GLY A 157 -12.95 -25.13 4.52
N ASP A 158 -14.23 -24.92 4.21
CA ASP A 158 -14.66 -24.04 3.11
C ASP A 158 -14.11 -22.61 3.31
N LEU A 159 -13.67 -21.99 2.21
CA LEU A 159 -13.14 -20.63 2.19
C LEU A 159 -14.15 -19.62 2.75
N LYS A 160 -15.45 -19.91 2.61
CA LYS A 160 -16.55 -19.09 3.14
C LYS A 160 -16.52 -18.99 4.66
N GLU A 161 -16.39 -20.12 5.35
CA GLU A 161 -16.32 -20.14 6.81
C GLU A 161 -15.06 -19.45 7.31
N ALA A 162 -13.94 -19.62 6.59
CA ALA A 162 -12.69 -18.97 6.90
C ALA A 162 -12.79 -17.43 6.82
N PHE A 163 -13.51 -16.89 5.83
CA PHE A 163 -13.77 -15.44 5.75
C PHE A 163 -14.66 -14.92 6.87
N GLN A 164 -15.72 -15.66 7.26
CA GLN A 164 -16.56 -15.28 8.39
C GLN A 164 -15.78 -15.32 9.70
N PHE A 165 -14.97 -16.35 9.90
CA PHE A 165 -14.11 -16.49 11.06
C PHE A 165 -13.10 -15.34 11.14
N ALA A 166 -12.42 -15.01 10.02
CA ALA A 166 -11.48 -13.92 9.96
C ALA A 166 -12.15 -12.57 10.26
N TYR A 167 -13.38 -12.37 9.78
CA TYR A 167 -14.15 -11.17 10.08
C TYR A 167 -14.45 -11.05 11.57
N ASN A 168 -14.96 -12.12 12.18
CA ASN A 168 -15.26 -12.13 13.61
C ASN A 168 -13.99 -11.88 14.43
N LEU A 169 -12.88 -12.56 14.11
CA LEU A 169 -11.63 -12.39 14.85
C LEU A 169 -11.10 -10.95 14.82
N MET A 170 -11.22 -10.26 13.69
CA MET A 170 -10.70 -8.88 13.58
C MET A 170 -11.69 -7.80 14.04
N TYR A 171 -13.01 -8.03 13.89
CA TYR A 171 -14.02 -6.99 14.05
C TYR A 171 -15.11 -7.29 15.09
N SER A 172 -15.27 -8.52 15.58
CA SER A 172 -16.26 -8.81 16.64
C SER A 172 -15.74 -8.49 18.05
N SER A 173 -14.43 -8.43 18.26
CA SER A 173 -13.85 -8.02 19.55
C SER A 173 -13.86 -6.50 19.77
N THR A 174 -14.08 -5.70 18.72
CA THR A 174 -14.09 -4.23 18.80
C THR A 174 -15.47 -3.64 19.09
N GLU A 175 -16.56 -4.40 18.99
CA GLU A 175 -17.91 -3.93 19.36
C GLU A 175 -18.13 -3.82 20.88
N PHE A 176 -17.27 -4.41 21.72
CA PHE A 176 -17.40 -4.33 23.19
C PHE A 176 -16.58 -3.22 23.85
N ALA A 177 -15.67 -2.54 23.13
CA ALA A 177 -14.78 -1.54 23.73
C ALA A 177 -15.30 -0.08 23.64
N TYR A 178 -16.47 0.14 23.02
CA TYR A 178 -17.08 1.48 22.90
C TYR A 178 -18.36 1.64 23.74
N LEU A 179 -18.64 0.70 24.65
CA LEU A 179 -19.82 0.72 25.53
C LEU A 179 -19.49 0.53 27.02
N GLU A 180 -18.27 0.86 27.45
CA GLU A 180 -17.94 1.08 28.88
C GLU A 180 -17.38 2.49 29.10
#